data_AF-A0A4V3CTL3-F1
#
_entry.id   AF-A0A4V3CTL3-F1
#
_cell.length_a   1.000
_cell.length_b   1.000
_cell.length_c   1.000
_cell.angle_alpha   90.00
_cell.angle_beta   90.00
_cell.angle_gamma   90.00
#
_symmetry.space_group_name_H-M   'P 1'
#
loop_
_entity.id
_entity.type
_entity.pdbx_description
1 polymer ?
#
loop_
_entity_poly.entity_id
_entity_poly.type
_entity_poly.pdbx_seq_one_letter_code
_entity_poly.pdbx_strand_id
1 'polypeptide(L)' 'MPVVDGISKPAGVRCIQLDEQDRCKLFGRPERPAVCSSLRPDADMCGSSREQAMRWLGATEALTAPIC' A
#
# COMPACT_ATOMS: atom_id res chain seq x y z
N MET A 1 -5.16 12.30 10.84
CA MET A 1 -4.43 12.69 9.60
C MET A 1 -5.47 13.11 8.56
N PRO A 2 -5.67 14.41 8.29
CA PRO A 2 -6.66 14.84 7.33
C PRO A 2 -6.15 14.55 5.93
N VAL A 3 -6.93 13.76 5.19
CA VAL A 3 -6.72 13.40 3.80
C VAL A 3 -7.11 14.62 2.97
N VAL A 4 -6.13 15.34 2.43
CA VAL A 4 -6.33 16.36 1.41
C VAL A 4 -5.39 16.03 0.24
N ASP A 5 -5.97 15.94 -0.96
CA ASP A 5 -5.31 15.73 -2.26
C ASP A 5 -4.76 14.33 -2.61
N GLY A 6 -5.58 13.29 -2.44
CA GLY A 6 -5.56 12.14 -3.37
C GLY A 6 -5.14 10.77 -2.80
N ILE A 7 -6.15 10.01 -2.37
CA ILE A 7 -6.15 8.57 -2.04
C ILE A 7 -5.21 8.19 -0.87
N SER A 8 -5.62 8.54 0.35
CA SER A 8 -5.26 7.75 1.53
C SER A 8 -6.30 6.64 1.68
N LYS A 9 -5.92 5.39 1.39
CA LYS A 9 -6.74 4.23 1.73
C LYS A 9 -6.56 3.90 3.22
N PRO A 10 -7.61 3.49 3.94
CA PRO A 10 -7.44 2.96 5.28
C PRO A 10 -6.55 1.71 5.29
N ALA A 11 -5.94 1.43 6.45
CA ALA A 11 -5.27 0.17 6.72
C ALA A 11 -6.22 -1.01 6.47
N GLY A 12 -5.69 -2.13 5.96
CA GLY A 12 -6.48 -3.31 5.59
C GLY A 12 -7.38 -3.17 4.36
N VAL A 13 -7.53 -1.97 3.78
CA VAL A 13 -8.38 -1.76 2.59
C VAL A 13 -7.58 -2.01 1.30
N ARG A 14 -8.13 -2.84 0.40
CA ARG A 14 -7.56 -3.10 -0.93
C ARG A 14 -7.71 -1.85 -1.82
N CYS A 15 -6.65 -1.48 -2.53
CA CYS A 15 -6.69 -0.33 -3.43
C CYS A 15 -7.55 -0.60 -4.66
N ILE A 16 -8.48 0.31 -4.98
CA ILE A 16 -9.39 0.21 -6.14
C ILE A 16 -8.67 0.26 -7.49
N GLN A 17 -7.46 0.83 -7.52
CA GLN A 17 -6.64 0.94 -8.73
C GLN A 17 -5.85 -0.33 -9.05
N LEU A 18 -6.03 -1.42 -8.29
CA LEU A 18 -5.43 -2.72 -8.60
C LEU A 18 -6.28 -3.49 -9.61
N ASP A 19 -5.63 -4.15 -10.57
CA ASP A 19 -6.27 -5.12 -11.46
C ASP A 19 -6.46 -6.49 -10.78
N GLU A 20 -6.91 -7.49 -11.53
CA GLU A 20 -7.14 -8.85 -11.02
C GLU A 20 -5.84 -9.59 -10.68
N GLN A 21 -4.70 -9.11 -11.18
CA GLN A 21 -3.36 -9.66 -10.91
C GLN A 21 -2.60 -8.82 -9.86
N ASP A 22 -3.31 -7.97 -9.10
CA ASP A 22 -2.77 -7.06 -8.09
C ASP A 22 -1.70 -6.07 -8.63
N ARG A 23 -1.77 -5.70 -9.91
CA ARG A 23 -0.94 -4.65 -10.51
C ARG A 23 -1.66 -3.30 -10.51
N CYS A 24 -0.91 -2.22 -10.32
CA CYS A 24 -1.47 -0.87 -10.32
C CYS A 24 -1.80 -0.41 -11.74
N LYS A 25 -3.06 -0.09 -12.02
CA LYS A 25 -3.55 0.44 -13.31
C LYS A 25 -2.97 1.82 -13.66
N LEU A 26 -2.47 2.56 -12.67
CA LEU A 26 -1.86 3.88 -12.82
C LEU A 26 -0.33 3.84 -12.93
N PHE A 27 0.29 2.65 -13.01
CA PHE A 27 1.75 2.56 -13.08
C PHE A 27 2.31 3.34 -14.28
N GLY A 28 3.29 4.23 -14.04
CA GLY A 28 3.90 5.09 -15.06
C GLY A 28 3.07 6.31 -15.46
N ARG A 29 1.88 6.51 -14.88
CA ARG A 29 1.01 7.65 -15.20
C ARG A 29 1.14 8.79 -14.19
N PRO A 30 0.96 10.06 -14.60
CA PRO A 30 1.05 11.22 -13.70
C PRO A 30 -0.01 11.25 -12.60
N GLU A 31 -1.14 10.56 -12.77
CA GLU A 31 -2.22 10.48 -11.78
C GLU A 31 -1.90 9.51 -10.62
N ARG A 32 -0.80 8.75 -10.69
CA ARG A 32 -0.39 7.86 -9.61
C ARG A 32 0.01 8.69 -8.37
N PRO A 33 -0.63 8.49 -7.21
CA PRO A 33 -0.30 9.26 -6.01
C PRO A 33 1.19 9.19 -5.65
N ALA A 34 1.76 10.32 -5.23
CA ALA A 34 3.20 10.43 -4.92
C ALA A 34 3.66 9.41 -3.87
N VAL A 35 2.83 9.12 -2.87
CA VAL A 35 3.13 8.09 -1.86
C VAL A 35 3.28 6.69 -2.46
N CYS A 36 2.50 6.37 -3.50
CA CYS A 36 2.57 5.08 -4.18
C CYS A 36 3.81 4.96 -5.06
N SER A 37 4.37 6.06 -5.57
CA SER A 37 5.61 6.06 -6.37
C SER A 37 6.87 6.20 -5.50
N SER A 38 6.76 6.80 -4.32
CA SER A 38 7.88 6.91 -3.37
C SER A 38 8.17 5.60 -2.62
N LEU A 39 7.18 4.72 -2.48
CA LEU A 39 7.36 3.42 -1.83
C LEU A 39 8.23 2.49 -2.69
N ARG A 40 9.40 2.13 -2.19
CA ARG A 40 10.29 1.15 -2.83
C ARG A 40 10.03 -0.24 -2.24
N PRO A 41 9.97 -1.29 -3.07
CA PRO A 41 9.89 -2.66 -2.58
C PRO A 41 11.19 -3.03 -1.87
N ASP A 42 11.06 -3.77 -0.77
CA ASP A 42 12.17 -4.31 0.00
C ASP A 42 11.97 -5.84 0.19
N ALA A 43 13.06 -6.58 0.33
CA ALA A 43 13.01 -8.03 0.51
C ALA A 43 12.22 -8.44 1.76
N ASP A 44 12.36 -7.69 2.86
CA ASP A 44 11.64 -7.97 4.11
C ASP A 44 10.14 -7.71 3.97
N MET A 45 9.77 -6.73 3.14
CA MET A 45 8.37 -6.41 2.84
C MET A 45 7.72 -7.43 1.91
N CYS A 46 8.44 -7.85 0.86
CA CYS A 46 7.89 -8.71 -0.19
C CYS A 46 7.91 -10.19 0.20
N GLY A 47 8.92 -10.63 0.96
CA GLY A 47 9.13 -12.04 1.30
C GLY A 47 9.24 -12.94 0.06
N SER A 48 8.93 -14.22 0.22
CA SER A 48 8.91 -15.20 -0.88
C SER A 48 7.50 -15.60 -1.36
N SER A 49 6.45 -15.05 -0.74
CA SER A 49 5.07 -15.29 -1.17
C SER A 49 4.16 -14.10 -0.84
N ARG A 50 3.03 -14.01 -1.55
CA ARG A 50 2.00 -12.99 -1.31
C ARG A 50 1.51 -13.01 0.13
N GLU A 51 1.33 -14.19 0.70
CA GLU A 51 0.86 -14.37 2.08
C GLU A 51 1.85 -13.80 3.09
N GLN A 52 3.16 -13.89 2.82
CA GLN A 52 4.18 -13.28 3.67
C GLN A 52 4.10 -11.75 3.59
N ALA A 53 4.03 -11.20 2.38
CA ALA A 53 3.88 -9.75 2.19
C ALA A 53 2.64 -9.20 2.89
N MET A 54 1.50 -9.90 2.79
CA MET A 54 0.26 -9.50 3.46
C MET A 54 0.37 -9.56 4.99
N ARG A 55 1.05 -10.57 5.55
CA ARG A 55 1.33 -10.62 6.99
C ARG A 55 2.23 -9.47 7.44
N TRP A 56 3.27 -9.15 6.68
CA TRP A 56 4.16 -8.04 6.96
C TRP A 56 3.40 -6.70 6.97
N LEU A 57 2.55 -6.47 5.97
CA LEU A 57 1.71 -5.27 5.90
C LEU A 57 0.78 -5.15 7.11
N GLY A 58 0.07 -6.23 7.46
CA GLY A 58 -0.84 -6.23 8.62
C GLY A 58 -0.12 -5.98 9.95
N ALA A 59 1.07 -6.56 10.15
CA ALA A 59 1.88 -6.30 11.33
C ALA A 59 2.32 -4.82 11.39
N THR A 60 2.73 -4.26 10.25
CA THR A 60 3.15 -2.85 10.15
C THR A 60 1.99 -1.90 10.43
N GLU A 61 0.79 -2.17 9.89
CA GLU A 61 -0.42 -1.41 10.16
C GLU A 61 -0.78 -1.43 11.66
N ALA A 62 -0.63 -2.57 12.34
CA ALA A 62 -0.88 -2.68 13.77
C ALA A 62 0.16 -1.92 14.62
N LEU A 63 1.45 -2.00 14.26
CA LEU A 63 2.53 -1.31 14.97
C LEU A 63 2.50 0.20 14.80
N THR A 64 1.95 0.68 13.68
CA THR A 64 1.85 2.10 13.35
C THR A 64 0.45 2.67 13.61
N ALA A 65 -0.43 1.88 14.22
CA ALA A 65 -1.77 2.33 14.58
C ALA A 65 -1.68 3.55 15.52
N PRO A 66 -2.43 4.63 15.26
CA PRO A 66 -2.43 5.79 16.14
C PRO A 66 -2.96 5.38 17.52
N ILE A 67 -2.21 5.73 18.55
CA ILE A 67 -2.67 5.66 19.93
C ILE A 67 -3.75 6.72 20.17
N CYS A 68 -4.82 6.33 20.86
CA CYS A 68 -5.91 7.21 21.26
C CYS A 68 -5.45 8.31 22.22
#